data_AF-A0A258LD36-F1
#
_entry.id   AF-A0A258LD36-F1
#
_cell.length_a   1.000
_cell.length_b   1.000
_cell.length_c   1.000
_cell.angle_alpha   90.00
_cell.angle_beta   90.00
_cell.angle_gamma   90.00
#
_symmetry.space_group_name_H-M   'P 1'
#
loop_
_entity.id
_entity.type
_entity.pdbx_description
1 polymer ?
#
loop_
_entity_poly.entity_id
_entity_poly.type
_entity_poly.pdbx_seq_one_letter_code
_entity_poly.pdbx_strand_id
1 'polypeptide(L)'
;MKQILLLICITCSLTALGQAAGDTVYKPVVYPKGFEAQIDLVYTKRGDWDGKLDLYFSKTSSSPLPLVINIHGGGWNHGVKEGQGGFNSYFKAGFA
;
A
#
# COMPACT_ATOMS: atom_id res chain seq x y z
N MET A 1 8.93 -37.46 -28.80
CA MET A 1 9.21 -36.01 -28.78
C MET A 1 7.94 -35.16 -28.72
N LYS A 2 6.96 -35.32 -29.64
CA LYS A 2 5.67 -34.58 -29.58
C LYS A 2 4.90 -34.74 -28.25
N GLN A 3 4.84 -35.95 -27.71
CA GLN A 3 4.17 -36.25 -26.41
C GLN A 3 4.84 -35.54 -25.23
N ILE A 4 6.18 -35.45 -25.22
CA ILE A 4 6.96 -34.75 -24.18
C ILE A 4 6.75 -33.24 -24.28
N LEU A 5 6.72 -32.70 -25.50
CA LEU A 5 6.47 -31.28 -25.74
C LEU A 5 5.05 -30.88 -25.31
N LEU A 6 4.06 -31.75 -25.56
CA LEU A 6 2.67 -31.54 -25.14
C LEU A 6 2.54 -31.55 -23.61
N LEU A 7 3.24 -32.46 -22.92
CA LEU A 7 3.25 -32.50 -21.45
C LEU A 7 3.84 -31.23 -20.83
N ILE A 8 4.92 -30.68 -21.42
CA ILE A 8 5.56 -29.44 -20.95
C ILE A 8 4.65 -28.22 -21.18
N CYS A 9 3.93 -28.16 -22.30
CA CYS A 9 2.95 -27.10 -22.56
C CYS A 9 1.77 -27.14 -21.58
N ILE A 10 1.30 -28.33 -21.22
CA ILE A 10 0.21 -28.50 -20.25
C ILE A 10 0.68 -28.07 -18.85
N THR A 11 1.87 -28.48 -18.41
CA THR A 11 2.38 -28.10 -17.08
C THR A 11 2.69 -26.61 -16.97
N CYS A 12 3.19 -25.96 -18.03
CA CYS A 12 3.34 -24.49 -18.06
C CYS A 12 2.01 -23.73 -18.03
N SER A 13 0.94 -24.31 -18.59
CA SER A 13 -0.38 -23.66 -18.59
C SER A 13 -1.06 -23.74 -17.22
N LEU A 14 -0.85 -24.83 -16.48
CA LEU A 14 -1.39 -24.98 -15.11
C LEU A 14 -0.70 -24.05 -14.10
N THR A 15 0.58 -23.73 -14.26
CA THR A 15 1.27 -22.77 -13.36
C THR A 15 0.82 -21.32 -13.59
N ALA A 16 0.43 -20.96 -14.81
CA ALA A 16 -0.04 -19.60 -15.13
C ALA A 16 -1.41 -19.28 -14.49
N LEU A 17 -2.30 -20.27 -14.35
CA LEU A 17 -3.62 -20.11 -13.73
C LEU A 17 -3.58 -19.99 -12.19
N GLY A 18 -2.49 -20.42 -11.54
CA GLY A 18 -2.31 -20.34 -10.09
C GLY A 18 -1.97 -18.96 -9.54
N GLN A 19 -1.67 -17.99 -10.41
CA GLN A 19 -1.43 -16.58 -10.03
C GLN A 19 -2.72 -15.76 -9.98
N ALA A 20 -3.84 -16.36 -9.57
CA ALA A 20 -5.00 -15.58 -9.19
C ALA A 20 -4.61 -14.72 -7.98
N ALA A 21 -4.60 -13.40 -8.17
CA ALA A 21 -4.35 -12.42 -7.13
C ALA A 21 -5.37 -12.64 -6.00
N GLY A 22 -4.94 -13.30 -4.92
CA GLY A 22 -5.75 -13.39 -3.72
C GLY A 22 -5.95 -11.99 -3.15
N ASP A 23 -7.17 -11.71 -2.67
CA ASP A 23 -7.48 -10.47 -1.95
C ASP A 23 -6.52 -10.34 -0.77
N THR A 24 -5.49 -9.52 -0.94
CA THR A 24 -4.48 -9.32 0.09
C THR A 24 -5.10 -8.45 1.17
N VAL A 25 -5.35 -9.02 2.34
CA VAL A 25 -5.85 -8.27 3.49
C VAL A 25 -4.68 -7.55 4.15
N TYR A 26 -4.71 -6.22 4.09
CA TYR A 26 -3.70 -5.37 4.71
C TYR A 26 -4.07 -4.99 6.15
N LYS A 27 -3.08 -4.91 7.03
CA LYS A 27 -3.27 -4.47 8.41
C LYS A 27 -3.34 -2.94 8.45
N PRO A 28 -4.38 -2.33 9.03
CA PRO A 28 -4.44 -0.89 9.20
C PRO A 28 -3.27 -0.37 10.05
N VAL A 29 -2.80 0.84 9.73
CA VAL A 29 -1.82 1.54 10.56
C VAL A 29 -2.42 1.84 11.93
N VAL A 30 -1.70 1.46 12.98
CA VAL A 30 -2.03 1.81 14.36
C VAL A 30 -1.27 3.10 14.72
N TYR A 31 -2.01 4.08 15.23
CA TYR A 31 -1.48 5.38 15.67
C TYR A 31 -1.90 5.68 17.11
N PRO A 32 -1.13 6.49 17.86
CA PRO A 32 -1.38 6.73 19.28
C PRO A 32 -2.59 7.64 19.51
N LYS A 33 -3.07 7.67 20.76
CA LYS A 33 -4.13 8.59 21.19
C LYS A 33 -3.71 10.05 20.91
N GLY A 34 -4.65 10.86 20.43
CA GLY A 34 -4.41 12.25 20.03
C GLY A 34 -4.07 12.43 18.55
N PHE A 35 -3.94 11.33 17.81
CA PHE A 35 -3.86 11.33 16.35
C PHE A 35 -5.18 10.87 15.74
N GLU A 36 -5.42 11.33 14.51
CA GLU A 36 -6.52 10.89 13.64
C GLU A 36 -5.99 10.51 12.26
N ALA A 37 -6.81 9.78 11.52
CA ALA A 37 -6.52 9.38 10.16
C ALA A 37 -7.65 9.81 9.20
N GLN A 38 -7.26 10.33 8.04
CA GLN A 38 -8.11 10.41 6.86
C GLN A 38 -7.61 9.38 5.85
N ILE A 39 -8.36 8.28 5.73
CA ILE A 39 -8.03 7.19 4.82
C ILE A 39 -8.58 7.54 3.43
N ASP A 40 -7.82 7.20 2.38
CA ASP A 40 -8.17 7.44 0.98
C ASP A 40 -8.46 8.92 0.63
N LEU A 41 -7.76 9.85 1.29
CA LEU A 41 -7.83 11.26 0.98
C LEU A 41 -7.34 11.51 -0.46
N VAL A 42 -8.22 12.04 -1.30
CA VAL A 42 -7.89 12.40 -2.69
C VAL A 42 -7.08 13.69 -2.70
N TYR A 43 -5.79 13.61 -3.01
CA TYR A 43 -4.91 14.79 -3.10
C TYR A 43 -4.83 15.36 -4.52
N THR A 44 -5.18 14.57 -5.54
CA THR A 44 -5.21 15.04 -6.94
C THR A 44 -6.16 14.19 -7.77
N LYS A 45 -6.69 14.80 -8.84
CA LYS A 45 -7.44 14.09 -9.89
C LYS A 45 -6.73 14.28 -11.24
N ARG A 46 -6.62 13.22 -12.03
CA ARG A 46 -6.05 13.21 -13.38
C ARG A 46 -6.88 12.29 -14.28
N GLY A 47 -7.79 12.88 -15.06
CA GLY A 47 -8.76 12.11 -15.84
C GLY A 47 -9.59 11.23 -14.91
N ASP A 48 -9.63 9.93 -15.21
CA ASP A 48 -10.36 8.93 -14.43
C ASP A 48 -9.55 8.36 -13.24
N TRP A 49 -8.36 8.91 -12.98
CA TRP A 49 -7.51 8.49 -11.87
C TRP A 49 -7.55 9.48 -10.71
N ASP A 50 -7.86 8.96 -9.52
CA ASP A 50 -7.76 9.66 -8.24
C ASP A 50 -6.45 9.27 -7.53
N GLY A 51 -5.58 10.26 -7.32
CA GLY A 51 -4.42 10.10 -6.46
C GLY A 51 -4.86 10.17 -5.01
N LYS A 52 -4.73 9.05 -4.30
CA LYS A 52 -5.15 8.89 -2.90
C LYS A 52 -3.96 8.69 -1.98
N LEU A 53 -4.10 9.16 -0.74
CA LEU A 53 -3.16 8.89 0.36
C LEU A 53 -3.91 8.68 1.67
N ASP A 54 -3.24 8.09 2.65
CA ASP A 54 -3.73 8.04 4.03
C ASP A 54 -2.99 9.11 4.83
N LEU A 55 -3.74 10.08 5.35
CA LEU A 55 -3.20 11.19 6.14
C LEU A 55 -3.37 10.91 7.62
N TYR A 56 -2.28 10.80 8.37
CA TYR A 56 -2.29 10.64 9.81
C TYR A 56 -1.76 11.92 10.46
N PHE A 57 -2.57 12.59 11.28
CA PHE A 57 -2.25 13.91 11.79
C PHE A 57 -2.61 14.05 13.28
N SER A 58 -1.91 14.95 13.99
CA SER A 58 -2.20 15.24 15.39
C SER A 58 -3.38 16.20 15.52
N LYS A 59 -4.33 15.90 16.41
CA LYS A 59 -5.42 16.81 16.78
C LYS A 59 -5.09 17.75 17.92
N THR A 60 -4.02 17.46 18.66
CA THR A 60 -3.70 18.14 19.92
C THR A 60 -2.57 19.16 19.76
N SER A 61 -1.89 19.18 18.61
CA SER A 61 -0.80 20.14 18.39
C SER A 61 -1.34 21.54 18.09
N SER A 62 -0.78 22.55 18.75
CA SER A 62 -1.05 23.97 18.49
C SER A 62 -0.03 24.61 17.55
N SER A 63 1.00 23.86 17.14
CA SER A 63 2.04 24.30 16.19
C SER A 63 2.22 23.29 15.05
N PRO A 64 2.77 23.73 13.90
CA PRO A 64 3.13 22.80 12.83
C PRO A 64 4.07 21.70 13.31
N LEU A 65 3.86 20.48 12.80
CA LEU A 65 4.71 19.33 13.07
C LEU A 65 5.54 18.98 11.83
N PRO A 66 6.70 18.32 12.00
CA PRO A 66 7.45 17.79 10.88
C PRO A 66 6.64 16.72 10.11
N LEU A 67 6.57 16.87 8.79
CA LEU A 67 5.86 15.96 7.91
C LEU A 67 6.75 14.81 7.43
N VAL A 68 6.20 13.58 7.41
CA VAL A 68 6.78 12.44 6.69
C VAL A 68 5.84 12.04 5.55
N ILE A 69 6.40 11.86 4.35
CA ILE A 69 5.69 11.31 3.19
C ILE A 69 6.30 9.94 2.88
N ASN A 70 5.48 8.89 3.02
CA ASN A 70 5.87 7.54 2.63
C ASN A 70 5.41 7.23 1.20
N ILE A 71 6.35 6.85 0.34
CA ILE A 71 6.08 6.41 -1.04
C ILE A 71 6.51 4.94 -1.11
N HIS A 72 5.55 4.05 -1.37
CA HIS A 72 5.83 2.62 -1.37
C HIS A 72 6.78 2.21 -2.51
N GLY A 73 7.49 1.11 -2.30
CA GLY A 73 8.29 0.45 -3.34
C GLY A 73 7.44 -0.39 -4.30
N GLY A 74 8.07 -1.30 -5.02
CA GLY A 74 7.40 -2.15 -6.03
C GLY A 74 7.73 -1.78 -7.47
N GLY A 75 8.87 -1.09 -7.69
CA GLY A 75 9.49 -0.97 -9.02
C GLY A 75 8.60 -0.33 -10.09
N TRP A 76 7.67 0.54 -9.69
CA TRP A 76 6.70 1.21 -10.57
C TRP A 76 5.73 0.28 -11.32
N ASN A 77 5.67 -1.01 -10.99
CA ASN A 77 4.76 -1.96 -11.62
C ASN A 77 3.87 -2.72 -10.61
N HIS A 78 4.20 -2.65 -9.31
CA HIS A 78 3.41 -3.25 -8.23
C HIS A 78 3.45 -2.37 -6.98
N GLY A 79 2.72 -2.80 -5.95
CA GLY A 79 2.67 -2.15 -4.64
C GLY A 79 1.43 -1.27 -4.47
N VAL A 80 0.99 -1.14 -3.21
CA VAL A 80 -0.15 -0.30 -2.80
C VAL A 80 0.15 0.34 -1.45
N LYS A 81 -0.50 1.47 -1.12
CA LYS A 81 -0.26 2.21 0.12
C LYS A 81 -0.61 1.39 1.38
N GLU A 82 -1.61 0.53 1.28
CA GLU A 82 -2.09 -0.33 2.36
C GLU A 82 -1.07 -1.39 2.76
N GLY A 83 -0.15 -1.75 1.85
CA GLY A 83 0.96 -2.64 2.14
C GLY A 83 2.06 -2.03 3.02
N GLN A 84 1.93 -0.76 3.38
CA GLN A 84 2.93 -0.02 4.16
C GLN A 84 2.53 0.06 5.63
N GLY A 85 3.52 0.14 6.52
CA GLY A 85 3.29 0.22 7.96
C GLY A 85 4.57 0.47 8.75
N GLY A 86 4.54 0.17 10.05
CA GLY A 86 5.70 0.38 10.91
C GLY A 86 5.97 1.84 11.29
N PHE A 87 5.00 2.73 11.10
CA PHE A 87 5.18 4.18 11.31
C PHE A 87 5.22 4.63 12.78
N ASN A 88 5.11 3.70 13.73
CA ASN A 88 5.01 4.01 15.16
C ASN A 88 6.21 4.83 15.71
N SER A 89 7.41 4.64 15.16
CA SER A 89 8.58 5.45 15.53
C SER A 89 8.42 6.91 15.16
N TYR A 90 7.81 7.22 14.02
CA TYR A 90 7.56 8.60 13.57
C TYR A 90 6.51 9.28 14.45
N PHE A 91 5.40 8.60 14.75
CA PHE A 91 4.40 9.13 15.68
C PHE A 91 4.99 9.43 17.06
N LYS A 92 5.82 8.53 17.60
CA LYS A 92 6.51 8.74 18.89
C LYS A 92 7.50 9.90 18.86
N ALA A 93 8.11 10.17 17.70
CA ALA A 93 9.01 11.29 17.50
C ALA A 93 8.29 12.62 17.20
N GLY A 94 6.94 12.62 17.19
CA GLY A 94 6.14 13.84 17.00
C GLY A 94 5.90 14.22 15.55
N PHE A 95 6.12 13.30 14.61
CA PHE A 95 5.77 13.51 13.21
C PHE A 95 4.29 13.22 12.99
N ALA A 96 3.62 14.07 12.21
CA ALA A 96 2.23 13.98 11.84
C ALA A 96 1.93 14.88 10.63
#